data_AF-A0A673YYC5-F1
#
_entry.id   AF-A0A673YYC5-F1
#
_cell.length_a   1.000
_cell.length_b   1.000
_cell.length_c   1.000
_cell.angle_alpha   90.00
_cell.angle_beta   90.00
_cell.angle_gamma   90.00
#
_symmetry.space_group_name_H-M   'P 1'
#
loop_
_entity.id
_entity.type
_entity.pdbx_description
1 polymer ?
#
loop_
_entity_poly.entity_id
_entity_poly.type
_entity_poly.pdbx_seq_one_letter_code
_entity_poly.pdbx_strand_id
1 'polypeptide(L)'
;MQCAAGFVVDELNYCRDVNECEGSNPCQHQCYNIMGSFICQCEQGYELASNQASCQDIDECAFSSYMCQWQCVNQPGGYVCACPEGYQLQGNRMCQDIDECETGNNCREDEMCWNYFGGFRCYPRNPCHEPYVKTGEGRCSCQSPTMCRSLPPSIVYKYMSISSERSVPADIFQIQATSVYPNMHNTFRIKSGNEGGEFFLRRSSNVSAMLVMTKPLTGPREHVVDLEMVTHNNALNYRSSSLLRLTIIVGPYAF
;
A
#
# COMPACT_ATOMS: atom_id res chain seq x y z
N MET A 1 -42.26 -40.03 47.06
CA MET A 1 -41.06 -40.28 46.23
C MET A 1 -40.35 -38.95 46.05
N GLN A 2 -39.03 -38.90 46.13
CA GLN A 2 -38.26 -37.67 45.94
C GLN A 2 -37.35 -37.87 44.73
N CYS A 3 -37.51 -37.04 43.71
CA CYS A 3 -36.70 -37.08 42.50
C CYS A 3 -35.35 -36.41 42.73
N ALA A 4 -34.36 -36.75 41.89
CA ALA A 4 -33.08 -36.05 41.85
C ALA A 4 -33.27 -34.59 41.38
N ALA A 5 -32.26 -33.74 41.59
CA ALA A 5 -32.26 -32.38 41.07
C ALA A 5 -32.42 -32.40 39.53
N GLY A 6 -33.22 -31.47 38.98
CA GLY A 6 -33.57 -31.45 37.56
C GLY A 6 -34.76 -32.32 37.16
N PHE A 7 -35.42 -33.00 38.12
CA PHE A 7 -36.56 -33.87 37.84
C PHE A 7 -37.79 -33.51 38.68
N VAL A 8 -38.98 -33.68 38.12
CA VAL A 8 -40.29 -33.50 38.77
C VAL A 8 -41.12 -34.77 38.68
N VAL A 9 -41.97 -35.00 39.68
CA VAL A 9 -42.89 -36.15 39.69
C VAL A 9 -44.04 -35.90 38.71
N ASP A 10 -44.30 -36.84 37.82
CA ASP A 10 -45.44 -36.80 36.89
C ASP A 10 -46.73 -37.40 37.49
N GLU A 11 -47.83 -37.38 36.73
CA GLU A 11 -49.15 -37.90 37.17
C GLU A 11 -49.15 -39.41 37.50
N LEU A 12 -48.12 -40.15 37.05
CA LEU A 12 -47.98 -41.58 37.22
C LEU A 12 -46.96 -41.96 38.32
N ASN A 13 -46.49 -40.98 39.10
CA ASN A 13 -45.41 -41.12 40.10
C ASN A 13 -44.04 -41.53 39.52
N TYR A 14 -43.74 -41.17 38.27
CA TYR A 14 -42.39 -41.28 37.71
C TYR A 14 -41.65 -39.95 37.77
N CYS A 15 -40.32 -39.99 37.88
CA CYS A 15 -39.49 -38.81 37.80
C CYS A 15 -39.27 -38.45 36.33
N ARG A 16 -39.93 -37.40 35.87
CA ARG A 16 -39.74 -36.83 34.54
C ARG A 16 -38.74 -35.69 34.61
N ASP A 17 -37.86 -35.63 33.63
CA ASP A 17 -36.92 -34.54 33.43
C ASP A 17 -37.65 -33.19 33.31
N VAL A 18 -37.10 -32.15 33.92
CA VAL A 18 -37.56 -30.77 33.76
C VAL A 18 -36.88 -30.22 32.52
N ASN A 19 -37.64 -29.87 31.48
CA ASN A 19 -37.06 -29.20 30.34
C ASN A 19 -36.82 -27.71 30.67
N GLU A 20 -35.60 -27.34 31.10
CA GLU A 20 -35.32 -25.95 31.47
C GLU A 20 -35.34 -25.00 30.26
N CYS A 21 -35.26 -25.52 29.03
CA CYS A 21 -35.36 -24.71 27.82
C CYS A 21 -36.82 -24.35 27.46
N GLU A 22 -37.82 -25.00 28.08
CA GLU A 22 -39.24 -24.69 27.91
C GLU A 22 -39.71 -23.68 28.97
N GLY A 23 -40.01 -22.43 28.54
CA GLY A 23 -40.46 -21.36 29.42
C GLY A 23 -39.57 -20.13 29.34
N SER A 24 -38.84 -19.81 30.41
CA SER A 24 -37.80 -18.76 30.36
C SER A 24 -36.46 -19.40 29.99
N ASN A 25 -36.04 -19.22 28.74
CA ASN A 25 -34.75 -19.75 28.27
C ASN A 25 -33.61 -19.28 29.21
N PRO A 26 -32.91 -20.20 29.90
CA PRO A 26 -31.85 -19.86 30.84
C PRO A 26 -30.55 -19.43 30.14
N CYS A 27 -30.44 -19.71 28.84
CA CYS A 27 -29.27 -19.39 28.02
C CYS A 27 -29.45 -18.06 27.28
N GLN A 28 -28.34 -17.33 27.07
CA GLN A 28 -28.35 -16.12 26.24
C GLN A 28 -28.62 -16.44 24.76
N HIS A 29 -28.09 -17.56 24.25
CA HIS A 29 -28.26 -18.02 22.88
C HIS A 29 -29.06 -19.33 22.85
N GLN A 30 -28.44 -20.44 22.45
CA GLN A 30 -29.11 -21.73 22.25
C GLN A 30 -29.10 -22.54 23.54
N CYS A 31 -30.26 -23.11 23.89
CA CYS A 31 -30.44 -24.01 25.03
C CYS A 31 -30.73 -25.41 24.54
N TYR A 32 -30.01 -26.39 25.08
CA TYR A 32 -30.25 -27.80 24.85
C TYR A 32 -30.55 -28.50 26.16
N ASN A 33 -31.75 -29.07 26.24
CA ASN A 33 -32.16 -29.85 27.39
C ASN A 33 -31.44 -31.21 27.40
N ILE A 34 -30.89 -31.59 28.54
CA ILE A 34 -30.26 -32.90 28.77
C ILE A 34 -30.87 -33.54 30.01
N MET A 35 -30.63 -34.83 30.24
CA MET A 35 -31.21 -35.49 31.41
C MET A 35 -30.62 -34.89 32.70
N GLY A 36 -31.48 -34.28 33.52
CA GLY A 36 -31.18 -33.70 34.83
C GLY A 36 -30.55 -32.31 34.82
N SER A 37 -30.44 -31.65 33.66
CA SER A 37 -29.90 -30.29 33.50
C SER A 37 -30.12 -29.79 32.07
N PHE A 38 -29.62 -28.60 31.76
CA PHE A 38 -29.48 -28.08 30.41
C PHE A 38 -28.01 -27.73 30.10
N ILE A 39 -27.68 -27.55 28.82
CA ILE A 39 -26.44 -26.94 28.36
C ILE A 39 -26.74 -25.74 27.46
N CYS A 40 -25.95 -24.69 27.60
CA CYS A 40 -26.02 -23.52 26.73
C CYS A 40 -24.93 -23.59 25.66
N GLN A 41 -25.28 -23.22 24.44
CA GLN A 41 -24.35 -23.09 23.33
C GLN A 41 -24.44 -21.69 22.74
N CYS A 42 -23.27 -21.11 22.50
CA CYS A 42 -23.15 -19.79 21.89
C CYS A 42 -23.16 -19.89 20.36
N GLU A 43 -23.70 -18.85 19.70
CA GLU A 43 -23.61 -18.70 18.25
C GLU A 43 -22.15 -18.54 17.79
N GLN A 44 -21.92 -18.68 16.48
CA GLN A 44 -20.60 -18.48 15.90
C GLN A 44 -20.06 -17.08 16.22
N GLY A 45 -18.78 -17.00 16.60
CA GLY A 45 -18.15 -15.74 17.03
C GLY A 45 -18.29 -15.45 18.53
N TYR A 46 -18.93 -16.35 19.30
CA TYR A 46 -19.08 -16.19 20.75
C TYR A 46 -18.59 -17.43 21.51
N GLU A 47 -18.10 -17.22 22.72
CA GLU A 47 -17.72 -18.27 23.66
C GLU A 47 -18.55 -18.23 24.95
N LEU A 48 -18.69 -19.38 25.59
CA LEU A 48 -19.50 -19.51 26.80
C LEU A 48 -18.76 -18.88 28.00
N ALA A 49 -19.41 -17.93 28.66
CA ALA A 49 -18.86 -17.26 29.83
C ALA A 49 -18.75 -18.22 31.04
N SER A 50 -18.05 -17.78 32.09
CA SER A 50 -17.81 -18.58 33.31
C SER A 50 -19.10 -18.99 34.06
N ASN A 51 -20.21 -18.29 33.82
CA ASN A 51 -21.52 -18.63 34.38
C ASN A 51 -22.26 -19.75 33.60
N GLN A 52 -21.66 -20.29 32.53
CA GLN A 52 -22.19 -21.35 31.67
C GLN A 52 -23.54 -21.03 31.01
N ALA A 53 -23.96 -19.77 30.98
CA ALA A 53 -25.26 -19.34 30.46
C ALA A 53 -25.18 -18.12 29.52
N SER A 54 -24.25 -17.20 29.81
CA SER A 54 -23.99 -16.04 28.98
C SER A 54 -22.96 -16.34 27.89
N CYS A 55 -23.04 -15.60 26.79
CA CYS A 55 -22.15 -15.70 25.66
C CYS A 55 -21.41 -14.38 25.51
N GLN A 56 -20.07 -14.47 25.56
CA GLN A 56 -19.18 -13.34 25.33
C GLN A 56 -18.60 -13.43 23.93
N ASP A 57 -18.49 -12.27 23.30
CA ASP A 57 -17.92 -12.15 21.96
C ASP A 57 -16.45 -12.58 21.98
N ILE A 58 -16.04 -13.33 20.95
CA ILE A 58 -14.64 -13.73 20.78
C ILE A 58 -13.92 -12.58 20.08
N ASP A 59 -12.94 -11.99 20.75
CA ASP A 59 -12.12 -10.95 20.13
C ASP A 59 -11.10 -11.58 19.17
N GLU A 60 -11.46 -11.81 17.90
CA GLU A 60 -10.55 -12.41 16.93
C GLU A 60 -9.32 -11.52 16.65
N CYS A 61 -9.46 -10.21 16.84
CA CYS A 61 -8.37 -9.26 16.67
C CYS A 61 -7.28 -9.42 17.73
N ALA A 62 -7.62 -9.93 18.93
CA ALA A 62 -6.65 -10.21 19.99
C ALA A 62 -5.75 -11.43 19.68
N PHE A 63 -6.19 -12.34 18.80
CA PHE A 63 -5.47 -13.58 18.52
C PHE A 63 -4.47 -13.48 17.36
N SER A 64 -4.70 -12.61 16.37
CA SER A 64 -3.78 -12.47 15.23
C SER A 64 -3.79 -11.10 14.59
N SER A 65 -2.64 -10.42 14.62
CA SER A 65 -2.40 -9.15 13.92
C SER A 65 -2.38 -9.28 12.40
N TYR A 66 -2.34 -10.50 11.85
CA TYR A 66 -2.25 -10.75 10.40
C TYR A 66 -3.60 -11.03 9.74
N MET A 67 -4.72 -10.93 10.49
CA MET A 67 -6.06 -11.13 9.92
C MET A 67 -6.44 -10.05 8.90
N CYS A 68 -5.95 -8.82 9.10
CA CYS A 68 -6.18 -7.67 8.25
C CYS A 68 -4.85 -7.10 7.76
N GLN A 69 -4.84 -6.50 6.57
CA GLN A 69 -3.64 -5.85 6.02
C GLN A 69 -3.23 -4.59 6.82
N TRP A 70 -4.21 -3.89 7.41
CA TRP A 70 -3.94 -2.68 8.22
C TRP A 70 -4.51 -2.74 9.63
N GLN A 71 -5.84 -2.66 9.79
CA GLN A 71 -6.47 -2.65 11.11
C GLN A 71 -7.59 -3.68 11.20
N CYS A 72 -7.59 -4.47 12.27
CA CYS A 72 -8.69 -5.33 12.68
C CYS A 72 -9.58 -4.59 13.68
N VAL A 73 -10.88 -4.63 13.48
CA VAL A 73 -11.88 -4.06 14.38
C VAL A 73 -12.82 -5.18 14.80
N ASN A 74 -12.78 -5.52 16.09
CA ASN A 74 -13.65 -6.54 16.66
C ASN A 74 -15.10 -6.04 16.69
N GLN A 75 -16.04 -6.90 16.35
CA GLN A 75 -17.48 -6.61 16.33
C GLN A 75 -18.27 -7.78 16.93
N PRO A 76 -19.45 -7.54 17.52
CA PRO A 76 -20.25 -8.65 18.04
C PRO A 76 -20.54 -9.73 16.97
N GLY A 77 -20.04 -10.94 17.18
CA GLY A 77 -20.17 -12.10 16.28
C GLY A 77 -19.09 -12.22 15.21
N GLY A 78 -18.02 -11.41 15.26
CA GLY A 78 -16.89 -11.53 14.36
C GLY A 78 -16.00 -10.28 14.28
N TYR A 79 -15.38 -10.04 13.13
CA TYR A 79 -14.53 -8.86 12.95
C TYR A 79 -14.67 -8.29 11.54
N VAL A 80 -14.28 -7.02 11.42
CA VAL A 80 -14.11 -6.35 10.14
C VAL A 80 -12.72 -5.78 10.02
N CYS A 81 -12.19 -5.78 8.81
CA CYS A 81 -10.95 -5.08 8.51
C CYS A 81 -11.25 -3.65 8.07
N ALA A 82 -10.47 -2.70 8.57
CA ALA A 82 -10.46 -1.32 8.12
C ALA A 82 -9.18 -1.06 7.33
N CYS A 83 -9.24 -0.05 6.46
CA CYS A 83 -8.12 0.47 5.70
C CYS A 83 -7.84 1.92 6.09
N PRO A 84 -6.59 2.37 5.94
CA PRO A 84 -6.24 3.74 6.27
C PRO A 84 -6.84 4.72 5.26
N GLU A 85 -6.72 6.02 5.56
CA GLU A 85 -7.10 7.08 4.63
C GLU A 85 -6.36 6.94 3.28
N GLY A 86 -7.06 7.19 2.18
CA GLY A 86 -6.57 6.98 0.81
C GLY A 86 -6.70 5.52 0.31
N TYR A 87 -7.22 4.60 1.13
CA TYR A 87 -7.40 3.20 0.77
C TYR A 87 -8.83 2.73 1.01
N GLN A 88 -9.27 1.78 0.20
CA GLN A 88 -10.54 1.08 0.36
C GLN A 88 -10.32 -0.42 0.56
N LEU A 89 -11.27 -1.05 1.26
CA LEU A 89 -11.21 -2.49 1.52
C LEU A 89 -11.52 -3.26 0.23
N GLN A 90 -10.55 -4.03 -0.24
CA GLN A 90 -10.70 -4.96 -1.35
C GLN A 90 -10.93 -6.37 -0.80
N GLY A 91 -12.13 -6.91 -1.06
CA GLY A 91 -12.60 -8.12 -0.40
C GLY A 91 -12.83 -7.88 1.09
N ASN A 92 -12.28 -8.72 1.95
CA ASN A 92 -12.52 -8.64 3.40
C ASN A 92 -11.27 -8.33 4.23
N ARG A 93 -10.09 -8.20 3.63
CA ARG A 93 -8.82 -8.13 4.36
C ARG A 93 -7.76 -7.21 3.76
N MET A 94 -7.81 -6.96 2.45
CA MET A 94 -6.78 -6.22 1.75
C MET A 94 -7.16 -4.76 1.56
N CYS A 95 -6.18 -3.89 1.58
CA CYS A 95 -6.34 -2.46 1.33
C CYS A 95 -5.81 -2.15 -0.06
N GLN A 96 -6.71 -1.63 -0.90
CA GLN A 96 -6.40 -1.16 -2.23
C GLN A 96 -6.40 0.37 -2.22
N ASP A 97 -5.35 0.94 -2.78
CA ASP A 97 -5.23 2.37 -3.02
C ASP A 97 -6.42 2.90 -3.83
N ILE A 98 -6.96 4.04 -3.42
CA ILE A 98 -8.03 4.73 -4.16
C ILE A 98 -7.34 5.60 -5.21
N ASP A 99 -7.62 5.35 -6.49
CA ASP A 99 -7.11 6.23 -7.53
C ASP A 99 -7.97 7.51 -7.59
N GLU A 100 -7.52 8.58 -6.94
CA GLU A 100 -8.23 9.85 -6.99
C GLU A 100 -8.14 10.51 -8.37
N CYS A 101 -7.18 10.13 -9.21
CA CYS A 101 -7.12 10.62 -10.59
C CYS A 101 -8.25 10.06 -11.45
N GLU A 102 -8.75 8.85 -11.15
CA GLU A 102 -9.91 8.24 -11.81
C GLU A 102 -11.25 8.58 -11.16
N THR A 103 -11.29 8.70 -9.83
CA THR A 103 -12.55 8.87 -9.07
C THR A 103 -12.94 10.32 -8.80
N GLY A 104 -11.99 11.25 -8.85
CA GLY A 104 -12.24 12.69 -8.69
C GLY A 104 -11.03 13.39 -8.08
N ASN A 105 -10.31 14.14 -8.90
CA ASN A 105 -9.16 14.94 -8.46
C ASN A 105 -9.50 16.44 -8.46
N ASN A 106 -8.81 17.19 -7.59
CA ASN A 106 -8.93 18.65 -7.52
C ASN A 106 -7.81 19.36 -8.30
N CYS A 107 -7.26 18.73 -9.33
CA CYS A 107 -6.20 19.34 -10.15
C CYS A 107 -6.77 20.39 -11.10
N ARG A 108 -5.99 21.44 -11.36
CA ARG A 108 -6.35 22.49 -12.32
C ARG A 108 -6.26 21.98 -13.76
N GLU A 109 -6.86 22.71 -14.69
CA GLU A 109 -6.80 22.38 -16.13
C GLU A 109 -5.38 22.38 -16.70
N ASP A 110 -4.47 23.18 -16.15
CA ASP A 110 -3.05 23.23 -16.53
C ASP A 110 -2.18 22.21 -15.78
N GLU A 111 -2.79 21.39 -14.93
CA GLU A 111 -2.13 20.35 -14.15
C GLU A 111 -2.50 18.94 -14.65
N MET A 112 -1.59 18.00 -14.41
CA MET A 112 -1.81 16.58 -14.56
C MET A 112 -1.96 15.98 -13.16
N CYS A 113 -2.92 15.08 -12.99
CA CYS A 113 -3.07 14.30 -11.78
C CYS A 113 -2.08 13.13 -11.81
N TRP A 114 -1.42 12.88 -10.68
CA TRP A 114 -0.56 11.74 -10.46
C TRP A 114 -0.99 11.02 -9.18
N ASN A 115 -1.49 9.80 -9.33
CA ASN A 115 -1.87 8.95 -8.21
C ASN A 115 -0.63 8.28 -7.58
N TYR A 116 -0.60 8.16 -6.26
CA TYR A 116 0.42 7.45 -5.50
C TYR A 116 -0.21 6.69 -4.33
N PHE A 117 0.51 5.74 -3.76
CA PHE A 117 0.01 4.96 -2.62
C PHE A 117 -0.41 5.86 -1.44
N GLY A 118 -1.70 5.94 -1.15
CA GLY A 118 -2.30 6.75 -0.11
C GLY A 118 -2.66 8.20 -0.51
N GLY A 119 -2.70 8.53 -1.79
CA GLY A 119 -3.25 9.80 -2.25
C GLY A 119 -2.79 10.25 -3.65
N PHE A 120 -3.08 11.49 -4.00
CA PHE A 120 -2.70 12.06 -5.30
C PHE A 120 -1.99 13.40 -5.19
N ARG A 121 -1.28 13.75 -6.26
CA ARG A 121 -0.61 15.05 -6.44
C ARG A 121 -0.93 15.62 -7.81
N CYS A 122 -1.02 16.94 -7.88
CA CYS A 122 -1.14 17.66 -9.13
C CYS A 122 0.23 18.22 -9.53
N TYR A 123 0.67 17.91 -10.74
CA TYR A 123 1.91 18.46 -11.31
C TYR A 123 1.60 19.32 -12.53
N PRO A 124 2.39 20.36 -12.82
CA PRO A 124 2.19 21.15 -14.03
C PRO A 124 2.28 20.29 -15.29
N ARG A 125 1.33 20.44 -16.22
CA ARG A 125 1.40 19.78 -17.55
C ARG A 125 2.64 20.20 -18.33
N ASN A 126 3.16 21.40 -18.05
CA ASN A 126 4.42 21.89 -18.60
C ASN A 126 5.44 22.11 -17.47
N PRO A 127 6.34 21.13 -17.20
CA PRO A 127 7.38 21.27 -16.19
C PRO A 127 8.63 22.01 -16.73
N CYS A 128 8.61 22.48 -17.98
CA CYS A 128 9.76 23.14 -18.59
C CYS A 128 9.83 24.60 -18.14
N HIS A 129 11.01 25.01 -17.67
CA HIS A 129 11.34 26.40 -17.37
C HIS A 129 12.27 26.97 -18.44
N GLU A 130 12.25 28.28 -18.66
CA GLU A 130 13.20 28.95 -19.56
C GLU A 130 14.65 28.57 -19.20
N PRO A 131 15.53 28.21 -20.17
CA PRO A 131 15.38 28.29 -21.63
C PRO A 131 14.86 27.01 -22.31
N TYR A 132 14.26 26.09 -21.55
CA TYR A 132 13.74 24.83 -22.08
C TYR A 132 12.32 24.98 -22.62
N VAL A 133 12.09 24.32 -23.76
CA VAL A 133 10.77 24.24 -24.40
C VAL A 133 10.30 22.80 -24.33
N LYS A 134 9.01 22.60 -24.04
CA LYS A 134 8.37 21.27 -24.04
C LYS A 134 8.39 20.70 -25.46
N THR A 135 9.03 19.55 -25.63
CA THR A 135 9.11 18.83 -26.92
C THR A 135 8.41 17.48 -26.91
N GLY A 136 7.88 17.05 -25.76
CA GLY A 136 7.11 15.82 -25.62
C GLY A 136 6.54 15.69 -24.21
N GLU A 137 5.97 14.53 -23.91
CA GLU A 137 5.46 14.21 -22.58
C GLU A 137 6.60 14.20 -21.55
N GLY A 138 6.56 15.13 -20.60
CA GLY A 138 7.63 15.33 -19.61
C GLY A 138 9.00 15.70 -20.22
N ARG A 139 9.12 15.91 -21.53
CA ARG A 139 10.41 16.16 -22.19
C ARG A 139 10.58 17.63 -22.52
N CYS A 140 11.69 18.18 -22.05
CA CYS A 140 12.09 19.56 -22.22
C CYS A 140 13.42 19.60 -22.97
N SER A 141 13.51 20.37 -24.06
CA SER A 141 14.75 20.52 -24.83
C SER A 141 15.22 21.96 -24.80
N CYS A 142 16.52 22.15 -24.65
CA CYS A 142 17.14 23.46 -24.62
C CYS A 142 17.36 23.93 -26.06
N GLN A 143 16.67 25.01 -26.47
CA GLN A 143 16.71 25.50 -27.86
C GLN A 143 17.53 26.80 -28.04
N SER A 144 17.99 27.42 -26.95
CA SER A 144 18.75 28.67 -26.97
C SER A 144 20.25 28.46 -27.28
N PRO A 145 20.79 28.99 -28.39
CA PRO A 145 22.20 28.79 -28.76
C PRO A 145 23.20 29.39 -27.75
N THR A 146 22.78 30.41 -27.00
CA THR A 146 23.63 31.11 -26.01
C THR A 146 23.49 30.51 -24.62
N MET A 147 22.27 30.29 -24.15
CA MET A 147 22.01 29.81 -22.78
C MET A 147 22.25 28.31 -22.63
N CYS A 148 22.10 27.52 -23.70
CA CYS A 148 22.23 26.06 -23.62
C CYS A 148 23.68 25.56 -23.63
N ARG A 149 24.68 26.42 -23.83
CA ARG A 149 26.09 25.99 -23.95
C ARG A 149 26.60 25.22 -22.73
N SER A 150 26.15 25.58 -21.54
CA SER A 150 26.54 24.95 -20.27
C SER A 150 25.40 24.15 -19.62
N LEU A 151 24.26 24.04 -20.28
CA LEU A 151 23.08 23.34 -19.75
C LEU A 151 22.89 22.00 -20.46
N PRO A 152 22.27 21.00 -19.80
CA PRO A 152 21.91 19.76 -20.47
C PRO A 152 21.01 20.01 -21.70
N PRO A 153 21.34 19.47 -22.88
CA PRO A 153 20.50 19.57 -24.08
C PRO A 153 19.03 19.16 -23.89
N SER A 154 18.77 18.17 -23.03
CA SER A 154 17.41 17.77 -22.69
C SER A 154 17.26 17.38 -21.22
N ILE A 155 16.08 17.68 -20.68
CA ILE A 155 15.61 17.25 -19.36
C ILE A 155 14.33 16.46 -19.56
N VAL A 156 14.26 15.26 -18.97
CA VAL A 156 13.04 14.43 -18.94
C VAL A 156 12.56 14.38 -17.50
N TYR A 157 11.29 14.69 -17.28
CA TYR A 157 10.61 14.58 -16.01
C TYR A 157 9.87 13.25 -15.97
N LYS A 158 10.09 12.47 -14.92
CA LYS A 158 9.36 11.23 -14.64
C LYS A 158 8.90 11.22 -13.20
N TYR A 159 7.76 10.57 -12.99
CA TYR A 159 7.14 10.40 -11.69
C TYR A 159 6.97 8.90 -11.46
N MET A 160 7.12 8.48 -10.21
CA MET A 160 6.83 7.11 -9.79
C MET A 160 6.41 7.12 -8.33
N SER A 161 5.64 6.12 -7.94
CA SER A 161 5.24 5.89 -6.55
C SER A 161 5.84 4.58 -6.03
N ILE A 162 6.17 4.56 -4.74
CA ILE A 162 6.55 3.35 -4.02
C ILE A 162 5.89 3.35 -2.64
N SER A 163 5.64 2.17 -2.07
CA SER A 163 5.22 2.04 -0.68
C SER A 163 6.36 2.39 0.29
N SER A 164 5.99 2.83 1.49
CA SER A 164 6.91 3.09 2.60
C SER A 164 7.66 1.83 3.02
N GLU A 165 8.81 1.97 3.67
CA GLU A 165 9.51 0.88 4.37
C GLU A 165 9.81 -0.37 3.53
N ARG A 166 9.82 -0.22 2.21
CA ARG A 166 10.10 -1.32 1.29
C ARG A 166 11.48 -1.92 1.55
N SER A 167 11.55 -3.24 1.44
CA SER A 167 12.79 -4.00 1.66
C SER A 167 13.90 -3.54 0.71
N VAL A 168 15.12 -3.51 1.23
CA VAL A 168 16.33 -3.10 0.50
C VAL A 168 17.39 -4.21 0.54
N PRO A 169 18.25 -4.32 -0.50
CA PRO A 169 18.30 -3.48 -1.70
C PRO A 169 17.14 -3.76 -2.66
N ALA A 170 16.60 -2.70 -3.28
CA ALA A 170 15.48 -2.80 -4.21
C ALA A 170 15.74 -2.03 -5.51
N ASP A 171 15.57 -2.72 -6.63
CA ASP A 171 15.57 -2.11 -7.96
C ASP A 171 14.27 -1.34 -8.16
N ILE A 172 14.35 -0.03 -8.39
CA ILE A 172 13.16 0.84 -8.43
C ILE A 172 12.94 1.55 -9.76
N PHE A 173 14.01 1.83 -10.53
CA PHE A 173 13.87 2.54 -11.80
C PHE A 173 15.01 2.23 -12.76
N GLN A 174 14.71 1.86 -14.00
CA GLN A 174 15.74 1.66 -15.02
C GLN A 174 15.85 2.88 -15.93
N ILE A 175 17.02 3.53 -15.95
CA ILE A 175 17.37 4.51 -16.96
C ILE A 175 17.94 3.80 -18.19
N GLN A 176 17.46 4.17 -19.38
CA GLN A 176 17.88 3.57 -20.64
C GLN A 176 18.13 4.64 -21.72
N ALA A 177 19.21 4.48 -22.47
CA ALA A 177 19.52 5.28 -23.64
C ALA A 177 18.54 4.96 -24.78
N THR A 178 17.93 6.00 -25.36
CA THR A 178 16.97 5.86 -26.47
C THR A 178 17.62 5.59 -27.81
N SER A 179 18.92 5.87 -27.94
CA SER A 179 19.62 5.78 -29.21
C SER A 179 20.97 5.12 -29.02
N VAL A 180 21.20 4.05 -29.79
CA VAL A 180 22.41 3.23 -29.73
C VAL A 180 23.07 3.31 -31.09
N TYR A 181 24.24 3.95 -31.15
CA TYR A 181 25.03 4.00 -32.38
C TYR A 181 26.36 3.28 -32.17
N PRO A 182 27.01 2.83 -33.25
CA PRO A 182 28.36 2.26 -33.17
C PRO A 182 29.33 3.25 -32.49
N ASN A 183 30.21 2.72 -31.64
CA ASN A 183 31.24 3.50 -30.91
C ASN A 183 30.71 4.54 -29.91
N MET A 184 29.44 4.44 -29.49
CA MET A 184 28.91 5.24 -28.38
C MET A 184 29.05 4.54 -27.04
N HIS A 185 29.60 5.28 -26.08
CA HIS A 185 29.71 4.88 -24.69
C HIS A 185 28.78 5.75 -23.84
N ASN A 186 27.91 5.10 -23.05
CA ASN A 186 27.06 5.78 -22.09
C ASN A 186 27.62 5.62 -20.68
N THR A 187 27.64 6.73 -19.93
CA THR A 187 27.95 6.76 -18.51
C THR A 187 26.74 7.30 -17.77
N PHE A 188 26.34 6.62 -16.70
CA PHE A 188 25.19 6.98 -15.88
C PHE A 188 25.67 7.42 -14.50
N ARG A 189 25.14 8.52 -13.97
CA ARG A 189 25.47 9.02 -12.63
C ARG A 189 24.29 9.69 -11.96
N ILE A 190 24.26 9.66 -10.64
CA ILE A 190 23.33 10.47 -9.84
C ILE A 190 23.97 11.86 -9.72
N LYS A 191 23.26 12.89 -10.18
CA LYS A 191 23.73 14.27 -10.21
C LYS A 191 23.38 15.03 -8.93
N SER A 192 22.18 14.81 -8.39
CA SER A 192 21.70 15.41 -7.14
C SER A 192 20.51 14.63 -6.57
N GLY A 193 20.11 14.91 -5.33
CA GLY A 193 18.95 14.29 -4.68
C GLY A 193 19.26 12.95 -4.02
N ASN A 194 20.52 12.72 -3.65
CA ASN A 194 20.99 11.51 -2.97
C ASN A 194 22.01 11.84 -1.87
N GLU A 195 21.80 12.96 -1.19
CA GLU A 195 22.69 13.46 -0.15
C GLU A 195 22.70 12.52 1.07
N GLY A 196 21.61 11.78 1.30
CA GLY A 196 21.50 10.78 2.36
C GLY A 196 21.99 9.38 1.98
N GLY A 197 22.42 9.15 0.73
CA GLY A 197 22.89 7.86 0.25
C GLY A 197 21.82 6.77 0.23
N GLU A 198 20.56 7.15 0.00
CA GLU A 198 19.42 6.26 -0.14
C GLU A 198 19.43 5.48 -1.46
N PHE A 199 20.19 5.95 -2.45
CA PHE A 199 20.23 5.40 -3.79
C PHE A 199 21.66 5.14 -4.27
N PHE A 200 21.82 4.15 -5.15
CA PHE A 200 22.98 4.04 -6.02
C PHE A 200 22.55 3.59 -7.43
N LEU A 201 23.43 3.83 -8.41
CA LEU A 201 23.22 3.34 -9.77
C LEU A 201 24.06 2.09 -10.00
N ARG A 202 23.38 0.99 -10.33
CA ARG A 202 24.00 -0.25 -10.80
C ARG A 202 23.94 -0.30 -12.32
N ARG A 203 25.08 -0.36 -13.00
CA ARG A 203 25.10 -0.53 -14.46
C ARG A 203 24.50 -1.89 -14.82
N SER A 204 23.46 -1.87 -15.66
CA SER A 204 22.80 -3.09 -16.16
C SER A 204 23.36 -3.50 -17.52
N SER A 205 23.65 -2.54 -18.40
CA SER A 205 24.22 -2.79 -19.73
C SER A 205 25.04 -1.58 -20.22
N ASN A 206 25.44 -1.57 -21.50
CA ASN A 206 26.07 -0.40 -22.13
C ASN A 206 25.08 0.74 -22.41
N VAL A 207 23.77 0.45 -22.32
CA VAL A 207 22.71 1.38 -22.67
C VAL A 207 21.73 1.58 -21.52
N SER A 208 21.93 0.95 -20.37
CA SER A 208 21.04 1.08 -19.23
C SER A 208 21.74 0.93 -17.87
N ALA A 209 21.15 1.58 -16.87
CA ALA A 209 21.50 1.44 -15.46
C ALA A 209 20.23 1.35 -14.61
N MET A 210 20.30 0.62 -13.52
CA MET A 210 19.23 0.48 -12.54
C MET A 210 19.50 1.40 -11.35
N LEU A 211 18.54 2.24 -11.01
CA LEU A 211 18.49 2.94 -9.74
C LEU A 211 18.05 1.93 -8.68
N VAL A 212 18.93 1.72 -7.71
CA VAL A 212 18.74 0.76 -6.62
C VAL A 212 18.67 1.53 -5.32
N MET A 213 17.61 1.27 -4.56
CA MET A 213 17.41 1.80 -3.22
C MET A 213 18.23 0.97 -2.22
N THR A 214 19.05 1.66 -1.41
CA THR A 214 19.93 1.07 -0.38
C THR A 214 19.44 1.28 1.03
N LYS A 215 18.52 2.22 1.25
CA LYS A 215 17.89 2.50 2.53
C LYS A 215 16.37 2.53 2.34
N PRO A 216 15.59 1.97 3.27
CA PRO A 216 14.15 2.12 3.21
C PRO A 216 13.78 3.60 3.23
N LEU A 217 12.83 4.00 2.40
CA LEU A 217 12.28 5.35 2.42
C LEU A 217 11.02 5.37 3.28
N THR A 218 10.87 6.41 4.10
CA THR A 218 9.67 6.63 4.91
C THR A 218 8.82 7.72 4.28
N GLY A 219 7.55 7.40 4.04
CA GLY A 219 6.56 8.36 3.56
C GLY A 219 5.71 8.97 4.67
N PRO A 220 4.79 9.90 4.33
CA PRO A 220 4.56 10.44 3.00
C PRO A 220 5.63 11.50 2.65
N ARG A 221 6.44 11.27 1.63
CA ARG A 221 7.51 12.18 1.24
C ARG A 221 7.88 12.05 -0.24
N GLU A 222 8.29 13.17 -0.84
CA GLU A 222 8.86 13.18 -2.18
C GLU A 222 10.39 13.23 -2.15
N HIS A 223 10.98 12.42 -3.02
CA HIS A 223 12.41 12.44 -3.33
C HIS A 223 12.58 12.83 -4.79
N VAL A 224 13.32 13.90 -5.06
CA VAL A 224 13.64 14.33 -6.42
C VAL A 224 15.09 13.98 -6.69
N VAL A 225 15.31 12.98 -7.55
CA VAL A 225 16.64 12.49 -7.90
C VAL A 225 16.93 12.85 -9.35
N ASP A 226 18.03 13.56 -9.58
CA ASP A 226 18.48 13.89 -10.92
C ASP A 226 19.49 12.83 -11.39
N LEU A 227 19.11 12.04 -12.38
CA LEU A 227 19.98 11.06 -13.03
C LEU A 227 20.51 11.65 -14.33
N GLU A 228 21.83 11.60 -14.52
CA GLU A 228 22.45 12.10 -15.73
C GLU A 228 23.04 10.94 -16.55
N MET A 229 22.67 10.92 -17.83
CA MET A 229 23.29 10.08 -18.83
C MET A 229 24.23 10.95 -19.67
N VAL A 230 25.53 10.62 -19.64
CA VAL A 230 26.53 11.24 -20.50
C VAL A 230 26.87 10.25 -21.60
N THR A 231 26.70 10.71 -22.83
CA THR A 231 26.96 9.92 -24.02
C THR A 231 28.18 10.48 -24.73
N HIS A 232 29.13 9.59 -25.02
CA HIS A 232 30.39 9.92 -25.65
C HIS A 232 30.60 9.10 -26.92
N ASN A 233 30.98 9.75 -28.01
CA ASN A 233 31.40 9.11 -29.25
C ASN A 233 32.82 9.57 -29.58
N ASN A 234 33.79 8.67 -29.43
CA ASN A 234 35.21 8.95 -29.66
C ASN A 234 35.49 9.27 -31.14
N ALA A 235 34.78 8.62 -32.07
CA ALA A 235 35.04 8.77 -33.50
C ALA A 235 34.57 10.13 -34.04
N LEU A 236 33.52 10.69 -33.45
CA LEU A 236 32.96 12.00 -33.83
C LEU A 236 33.37 13.14 -32.88
N ASN A 237 34.19 12.86 -31.87
CA ASN A 237 34.51 13.77 -30.76
C ASN A 237 33.25 14.45 -30.18
N TYR A 238 32.18 13.65 -30.04
CA TYR A 238 30.87 14.13 -29.62
C TYR A 238 30.61 13.74 -28.17
N ARG A 239 30.22 14.73 -27.36
CA ARG A 239 29.81 14.53 -25.97
C ARG A 239 28.49 15.27 -25.74
N SER A 240 27.52 14.56 -25.20
CA SER A 240 26.22 15.15 -24.86
C SER A 240 25.71 14.57 -23.54
N SER A 241 24.98 15.38 -22.79
CA SER A 241 24.34 14.96 -21.55
C SER A 241 22.81 15.05 -21.67
N SER A 242 22.14 14.07 -21.08
CA SER A 242 20.70 14.10 -20.89
C SER A 242 20.42 13.96 -19.40
N LEU A 243 19.56 14.82 -18.89
CA LEU A 243 19.12 14.79 -17.49
C LEU A 243 17.74 14.13 -17.41
N LEU A 244 17.57 13.23 -16.47
CA LEU A 244 16.30 12.67 -16.06
C LEU A 244 16.05 13.12 -14.63
N ARG A 245 15.03 13.96 -14.42
CA ARG A 245 14.53 14.32 -13.10
C ARG A 245 13.43 13.34 -12.71
N LEU A 246 13.76 12.42 -11.82
CA LEU A 246 12.85 11.42 -11.29
C LEU A 246 12.28 11.89 -9.96
N THR A 247 10.97 12.07 -9.90
CA THR A 247 10.24 12.33 -8.65
C THR A 247 9.68 11.02 -8.14
N ILE A 248 10.17 10.57 -7.00
CA ILE A 248 9.74 9.35 -6.30
C ILE A 248 8.83 9.79 -5.16
N ILE A 249 7.57 9.42 -5.21
CA ILE A 249 6.58 9.72 -4.18
C ILE A 249 6.44 8.47 -3.31
N VAL A 250 6.82 8.59 -2.06
CA VAL A 250 6.77 7.49 -1.08
C VAL A 250 5.43 7.60 -0.37
N GLY A 251 4.60 6.57 -0.50
CA GLY A 251 3.33 6.47 0.20
C GLY A 251 3.52 6.37 1.72
N PRO A 252 2.49 6.69 2.53
CA PRO A 252 2.59 6.68 3.99
C PRO A 252 2.67 5.26 4.58
N TYR A 253 2.16 4.25 3.86
CA TYR A 253 2.08 2.87 4.35
C TYR A 253 2.96 1.92 3.53
N ALA A 254 3.28 0.77 4.11
CA ALA A 254 4.24 -0.18 3.56
C ALA A 254 3.68 -1.15 2.50
N PHE A 255 2.39 -1.04 2.19
CA PHE A 255 1.64 -2.00 1.39
C PHE A 255 0.90 -1.36 0.21
#